data_AF-A0A2E9R852-F1
#
_entry.id   AF-A0A2E9R852-F1
#
_cell.length_a   1.000
_cell.length_b   1.000
_cell.length_c   1.000
_cell.angle_alpha   90.00
_cell.angle_beta   90.00
_cell.angle_gamma   90.00
#
_symmetry.space_group_name_H-M   'P 1'
#
loop_
_entity.id
_entity.type
_entity.pdbx_description
1 polymer ?
#
loop_
_entity_poly.entity_id
_entity_poly.type
_entity_poly.pdbx_seq_one_letter_code
_entity_poly.pdbx_strand_id
1 'polypeptide(L)'
;MPKFLFAHRHLSLWVLLLCLVVPASESVAHTATTTLTAPLYRTSFDQARIKHTFSNGVSPVMQGKDFIRLGMMWDGNGTIEWQVRFRKQGQPWTAWLSTKRIWTEKLLHVDHIDVPSGKADHAQVRWLGTGDVTYIVLALIQKIGEPGAVYHPTPQSSGKIGSSISRLTGPFHPRKDWGAKAAKCTSADVNKNKMAIHHTAGPNNDTSSPEARMRQIQKFHQDTRGWCDIGYHLIVSQDGEAWEGRPTETLGAHAGGSNNTGNIGISYMGDYTSIKPNQKMLCRGAILIDWGVKTYGIKRNRQTIKGHREYKSTSCPGDAFFPLLDSLVQLSSTMKGCGTTTIEPTPEPTPEPTAEPAPEPTKPEPVVEPTQEPAQPEPTKPDASTPESSQPEPPPTADTKPKEKGQIIDLGSGKSVCKQDSDCGKGFHCKEQTCVKANGCGCDSTTPLSTPLTLLVILLFAFTRRRNAMH
;
A
#
# COMPACT_ATOMS: atom_id res chain seq x y z
N MET A 1 -3.77 -75.89 37.76
CA MET A 1 -3.97 -76.82 36.61
C MET A 1 -5.47 -77.08 36.49
N PRO A 2 -6.02 -77.40 35.31
CA PRO A 2 -5.37 -77.74 34.04
C PRO A 2 -5.02 -76.45 33.22
N LYS A 3 -4.08 -76.41 32.27
CA LYS A 3 -3.70 -77.32 31.16
C LYS A 3 -4.78 -77.36 30.06
N PHE A 4 -4.49 -77.36 28.76
CA PHE A 4 -3.32 -76.99 27.93
C PHE A 4 -3.77 -77.16 26.44
N LEU A 5 -2.91 -76.90 25.45
CA LEU A 5 -3.01 -77.38 24.04
C LEU A 5 -3.99 -76.59 23.13
N PHE A 6 -3.79 -76.48 21.80
CA PHE A 6 -2.76 -77.08 20.92
C PHE A 6 -2.54 -76.23 19.64
N ALA A 7 -1.33 -76.34 19.05
CA ALA A 7 -1.05 -76.37 17.59
C ALA A 7 -1.32 -75.09 16.76
N HIS A 8 -0.63 -74.77 15.65
CA HIS A 8 0.45 -75.34 14.80
C HIS A 8 1.18 -74.11 14.14
N ARG A 9 2.35 -74.15 13.47
CA ARG A 9 3.26 -75.20 12.96
C ARG A 9 4.67 -74.57 12.72
N HIS A 10 5.73 -75.30 13.09
CA HIS A 10 7.02 -75.50 12.37
C HIS A 10 7.69 -74.36 11.56
N LEU A 11 8.88 -73.89 11.98
CA LEU A 11 10.25 -74.35 11.60
C LEU A 11 10.74 -73.67 10.28
N SER A 12 11.68 -72.71 10.35
CA SER A 12 13.15 -72.91 10.15
C SER A 12 13.58 -72.82 8.67
N LEU A 13 14.79 -72.38 8.25
CA LEU A 13 16.04 -72.05 8.98
C LEU A 13 16.95 -71.10 8.14
N TRP A 14 17.70 -70.19 8.79
CA TRP A 14 19.08 -69.69 8.50
C TRP A 14 19.66 -69.41 7.06
N VAL A 15 20.40 -68.27 6.95
CA VAL A 15 21.70 -68.02 6.25
C VAL A 15 21.82 -66.97 5.08
N LEU A 16 22.58 -65.90 5.39
CA LEU A 16 23.50 -65.00 4.64
C LEU A 16 23.23 -64.44 3.20
N LEU A 17 23.20 -63.10 3.14
CA LEU A 17 24.26 -62.20 2.60
C LEU A 17 24.75 -62.37 1.12
N LEU A 18 24.49 -61.39 0.23
CA LEU A 18 25.45 -60.34 -0.24
C LEU A 18 24.84 -59.43 -1.35
N CYS A 19 25.30 -58.17 -1.37
CA CYS A 19 25.16 -57.07 -2.34
C CYS A 19 24.56 -57.28 -3.76
N LEU A 20 23.68 -56.35 -4.15
CA LEU A 20 23.73 -55.68 -5.46
C LEU A 20 23.27 -54.21 -5.33
N VAL A 21 23.97 -53.28 -5.98
CA VAL A 21 23.70 -51.83 -5.94
C VAL A 21 23.23 -51.35 -7.31
N VAL A 22 22.02 -50.78 -7.38
CA VAL A 22 21.57 -49.88 -8.47
C VAL A 22 20.69 -48.80 -7.84
N PRO A 23 20.90 -47.49 -8.11
CA PRO A 23 20.14 -46.43 -7.47
C PRO A 23 18.77 -46.22 -8.14
N ALA A 24 17.71 -46.19 -7.33
CA ALA A 24 16.42 -45.66 -7.76
C ALA A 24 16.45 -44.13 -7.74
N SER A 25 16.21 -43.52 -8.90
CA SER A 25 16.08 -42.06 -9.04
C SER A 25 14.69 -41.60 -8.63
N GLU A 26 14.46 -41.37 -7.33
CA GLU A 26 13.23 -40.71 -6.88
C GLU A 26 13.34 -39.19 -7.06
N SER A 27 12.70 -38.68 -8.11
CA SER A 27 12.50 -37.25 -8.29
C SER A 27 11.48 -36.74 -7.25
N VAL A 28 11.97 -36.28 -6.09
CA VAL A 28 11.16 -35.53 -5.13
C VAL A 28 10.82 -34.17 -5.76
N ALA A 29 9.73 -34.15 -6.52
CA ALA A 29 9.11 -32.93 -7.00
C ALA A 29 8.55 -32.18 -5.79
N HIS A 30 9.34 -31.24 -5.25
CA HIS A 30 8.84 -30.29 -4.26
C HIS A 30 7.68 -29.50 -4.87
N THR A 31 6.46 -29.88 -4.51
CA THR A 31 5.24 -29.12 -4.75
C THR A 31 5.31 -27.82 -3.95
N ALA A 32 5.94 -26.82 -4.56
CA ALA A 32 5.96 -25.44 -4.08
C ALA A 32 4.52 -24.91 -4.03
N THR A 33 3.86 -25.18 -2.90
CA THR A 33 2.49 -24.74 -2.62
C THR A 33 2.57 -23.28 -2.21
N THR A 34 2.82 -22.42 -3.19
CA THR A 34 2.90 -20.96 -3.00
C THR A 34 1.52 -20.43 -2.68
N THR A 35 1.20 -20.38 -1.39
CA THR A 35 -0.03 -19.80 -0.85
C THR A 35 -0.07 -18.29 -1.10
N LEU A 36 -0.56 -17.91 -2.29
CA LEU A 36 -0.80 -16.55 -2.71
C LEU A 36 -1.93 -15.91 -1.88
N THR A 37 -1.58 -15.47 -0.69
CA THR A 37 -2.40 -14.62 0.18
C THR A 37 -2.24 -13.18 -0.30
N ALA A 38 -3.29 -12.65 -0.93
CA ALA A 38 -3.19 -11.38 -1.65
C ALA A 38 -3.05 -10.18 -0.70
N PRO A 39 -2.13 -9.23 -0.98
CA PRO A 39 -2.35 -7.85 -0.60
C PRO A 39 -3.46 -7.23 -1.47
N LEU A 40 -4.10 -6.19 -0.97
CA LEU A 40 -4.71 -5.19 -1.86
C LEU A 40 -3.55 -4.57 -2.64
N TYR A 41 -3.42 -4.88 -3.92
CA TYR A 41 -2.29 -4.39 -4.72
C TYR A 41 -2.42 -2.87 -4.84
N ARG A 42 -1.63 -2.15 -4.04
CA ARG A 42 -1.55 -0.69 -4.02
C ARG A 42 -0.14 -0.30 -4.42
N THR A 43 0.02 0.14 -5.66
CA THR A 43 1.28 0.69 -6.15
C THR A 43 1.20 2.21 -6.11
N SER A 44 2.06 2.83 -5.31
CA SER A 44 2.34 4.26 -5.35
C SER A 44 3.58 4.51 -6.21
N PHE A 45 3.56 5.60 -6.98
CA PHE A 45 4.69 6.09 -7.77
C PHE A 45 4.77 7.62 -7.67
N ASP A 46 5.99 8.13 -7.52
CA ASP A 46 6.34 9.55 -7.72
C ASP A 46 6.67 9.84 -9.20
N GLN A 47 6.83 11.11 -9.58
CA GLN A 47 7.08 11.55 -10.96
C GLN A 47 8.24 10.81 -11.66
N ALA A 48 9.35 10.57 -10.96
CA ALA A 48 10.51 9.89 -11.53
C ALA A 48 10.20 8.40 -11.77
N ARG A 49 9.56 7.75 -10.79
CA ARG A 49 9.10 6.37 -10.92
C ARG A 49 7.97 6.20 -11.93
N ILE A 50 7.09 7.17 -12.12
CA ILE A 50 6.04 7.14 -13.17
C ILE A 50 6.70 7.11 -14.55
N LYS A 51 7.60 8.06 -14.85
CA LYS A 51 8.28 8.14 -16.15
C LYS A 51 9.11 6.89 -16.46
N HIS A 52 9.70 6.25 -15.45
CA HIS A 52 10.41 4.98 -15.58
C HIS A 52 9.48 3.75 -15.72
N THR A 53 8.40 3.68 -14.94
CA THR A 53 7.50 2.51 -14.92
C THR A 53 6.56 2.48 -16.13
N PHE A 54 6.07 3.61 -16.60
CA PHE A 54 5.14 3.68 -17.74
C PHE A 54 5.88 3.76 -19.07
N SER A 55 6.46 2.63 -19.49
CA SER A 55 7.08 2.51 -20.81
C SER A 55 6.08 2.89 -21.91
N ASN A 56 6.43 3.87 -22.73
CA ASN A 56 5.56 4.46 -23.76
C ASN A 56 4.17 4.88 -23.25
N GLY A 57 4.09 5.38 -22.01
CA GLY A 57 2.83 5.83 -21.38
C GLY A 57 1.91 4.69 -20.90
N VAL A 58 2.36 3.43 -20.92
CA VAL A 58 1.57 2.25 -20.51
C VAL A 58 2.21 1.56 -19.30
N SER A 59 1.41 1.24 -18.30
CA SER A 59 1.86 0.52 -17.10
C SER A 59 2.29 -0.92 -17.42
N PRO A 60 3.17 -1.52 -16.61
CA PRO A 60 3.29 -2.97 -16.53
C PRO A 60 1.93 -3.61 -16.25
N VAL A 61 1.80 -4.90 -16.60
CA VAL A 61 0.61 -5.68 -16.27
C VAL A 61 0.51 -5.83 -14.76
N MET A 62 -0.52 -5.25 -14.15
CA MET A 62 -0.87 -5.50 -12.76
C MET A 62 -1.69 -6.79 -12.69
N GLN A 63 -1.33 -7.68 -11.77
CA GLN A 63 -2.06 -8.92 -11.48
C GLN A 63 -2.61 -8.87 -10.06
N GLY A 64 -3.81 -9.43 -9.86
CA GLY A 64 -4.44 -9.57 -8.56
C GLY A 64 -5.40 -10.76 -8.51
N LYS A 65 -5.95 -11.03 -7.33
CA LYS A 65 -7.17 -11.85 -7.23
C LYS A 65 -8.35 -11.06 -7.78
N ASP A 66 -9.33 -11.79 -8.30
CA ASP A 66 -10.64 -11.32 -8.77
C ASP A 66 -11.06 -9.97 -8.20
N PHE A 67 -10.83 -8.92 -8.98
CA PHE A 67 -11.20 -7.55 -8.68
C PHE A 67 -12.33 -7.08 -9.59
N ILE A 68 -13.16 -6.21 -9.03
CA ILE A 68 -14.37 -5.69 -9.67
C ILE A 68 -14.22 -4.22 -10.08
N ARG A 69 -13.20 -3.54 -9.54
CA ARG A 69 -12.90 -2.13 -9.81
C ARG A 69 -11.39 -1.89 -9.80
N LEU A 70 -10.92 -1.01 -10.67
CA LEU A 70 -9.64 -0.33 -10.51
C LEU A 70 -9.90 1.09 -10.00
N GLY A 71 -9.30 1.42 -8.86
CA GLY A 71 -9.34 2.76 -8.26
C GLY A 71 -8.03 3.50 -8.44
N MET A 72 -8.11 4.82 -8.62
CA MET A 72 -6.97 5.71 -8.85
C MET A 72 -7.03 6.92 -7.92
N MET A 73 -5.89 7.30 -7.36
CA MET A 73 -5.71 8.55 -6.63
C MET A 73 -4.37 9.12 -7.08
N TRP A 74 -4.37 10.30 -7.68
CA TRP A 74 -3.20 10.79 -8.40
C TRP A 74 -3.15 12.31 -8.41
N ASP A 75 -1.96 12.83 -8.66
CA ASP A 75 -1.69 14.26 -8.70
C ASP A 75 -1.06 14.61 -10.04
N GLY A 76 -1.50 15.73 -10.63
CA GLY A 76 -0.95 16.23 -11.88
C GLY A 76 -1.67 17.48 -12.38
N ASN A 77 -1.25 17.98 -13.53
CA ASN A 77 -1.84 19.16 -14.16
C ASN A 77 -2.13 18.92 -15.65
N GLY A 78 -2.79 19.87 -16.30
CA GLY A 78 -3.09 19.79 -17.73
C GLY A 78 -4.14 18.73 -18.09
N THR A 79 -4.25 18.43 -19.38
CA THR A 79 -5.23 17.47 -19.92
C THR A 79 -4.68 16.05 -19.81
N ILE A 80 -5.29 15.25 -18.93
CA ILE A 80 -4.96 13.84 -18.70
C ILE A 80 -6.26 13.03 -18.70
N GLU A 81 -6.38 12.13 -19.67
CA GLU A 81 -7.40 11.08 -19.71
C GLU A 81 -6.77 9.73 -19.35
N TRP A 82 -7.19 9.14 -18.23
CA TRP A 82 -6.77 7.79 -17.87
C TRP A 82 -7.63 6.75 -18.60
N GLN A 83 -6.97 5.76 -19.19
CA GLN A 83 -7.61 4.62 -19.82
C GLN A 83 -7.07 3.31 -19.25
N VAL A 84 -7.95 2.34 -19.09
CA VAL A 84 -7.65 1.03 -18.48
C VAL A 84 -8.14 -0.07 -19.40
N ARG A 85 -7.39 -1.17 -19.47
CA ARG A 85 -7.88 -2.43 -20.06
C ARG A 85 -7.76 -3.55 -19.05
N PHE A 86 -8.67 -4.50 -19.14
CA PHE A 86 -8.82 -5.63 -18.22
C PHE A 86 -8.72 -6.96 -18.96
N ARG A 87 -8.39 -8.03 -18.23
CA ARG A 87 -8.67 -9.41 -18.67
C ARG A 87 -8.83 -10.35 -17.48
N LYS A 88 -9.37 -11.53 -17.77
CA LYS A 88 -9.13 -12.75 -17.01
C LYS A 88 -7.91 -13.49 -17.58
N GLN A 89 -7.26 -14.34 -16.78
CA GLN A 89 -6.14 -15.15 -17.26
C GLN A 89 -6.62 -16.07 -18.40
N GLY A 90 -5.84 -16.14 -19.48
CA GLY A 90 -6.20 -16.90 -20.69
C GLY A 90 -7.26 -16.25 -21.59
N GLN A 91 -7.85 -15.12 -21.19
CA GLN A 91 -8.82 -14.38 -22.00
C GLN A 91 -8.15 -13.20 -22.73
N PRO A 92 -8.72 -12.74 -23.87
CA PRO A 92 -8.26 -11.51 -24.53
C PRO A 92 -8.42 -10.29 -23.61
N TRP A 93 -7.65 -9.24 -23.90
CA TRP A 93 -7.85 -7.94 -23.27
C TRP A 93 -9.14 -7.29 -23.76
N THR A 94 -9.81 -6.54 -22.90
CA THR A 94 -10.80 -5.55 -23.33
C THR A 94 -10.15 -4.51 -24.24
N ALA A 95 -10.98 -3.74 -24.95
CA ALA A 95 -10.58 -2.43 -25.43
C ALA A 95 -10.05 -1.55 -24.26
N TRP A 96 -9.37 -0.46 -24.62
CA TRP A 96 -9.05 0.60 -23.65
C TRP A 96 -10.33 1.37 -23.30
N LEU A 97 -10.57 1.56 -22.00
CA LEU A 97 -11.78 2.15 -21.45
C LEU A 97 -11.41 3.35 -20.57
N SER A 98 -12.00 4.50 -20.83
CA SER A 98 -11.78 5.73 -20.06
C SER A 98 -12.27 5.59 -18.62
N THR A 99 -11.50 6.09 -17.65
CA THR A 99 -11.92 6.10 -16.24
C THR A 99 -12.87 7.26 -15.94
N LYS A 100 -13.69 7.09 -14.89
CA LYS A 100 -14.52 8.16 -14.37
C LYS A 100 -13.75 8.98 -13.32
N ARG A 101 -13.45 10.25 -13.64
CA ARG A 101 -13.07 11.26 -12.63
C ARG A 101 -14.25 11.44 -11.67
N ILE A 102 -14.04 11.22 -10.38
CA ILE A 102 -15.07 11.43 -9.35
C ILE A 102 -14.80 12.63 -8.46
N TRP A 103 -13.58 13.15 -8.46
CA TRP A 103 -13.19 14.32 -7.67
C TRP A 103 -11.90 14.96 -8.20
N THR A 104 -11.84 16.28 -8.09
CA THR A 104 -10.68 17.12 -8.41
C THR A 104 -10.61 18.27 -7.42
N GLU A 105 -9.43 18.57 -6.89
CA GLU A 105 -9.11 19.81 -6.19
C GLU A 105 -7.69 20.27 -6.56
N LYS A 106 -7.58 21.37 -7.33
CA LYS A 106 -6.31 21.81 -7.91
C LYS A 106 -5.64 20.66 -8.69
N LEU A 107 -4.42 20.27 -8.33
CA LEU A 107 -3.69 19.13 -8.91
C LEU A 107 -4.13 17.75 -8.39
N LEU A 108 -4.94 17.67 -7.34
CA LEU A 108 -5.32 16.41 -6.70
C LEU A 108 -6.56 15.81 -7.37
N HIS A 109 -6.48 14.54 -7.76
CA HIS A 109 -7.56 13.85 -8.46
C HIS A 109 -7.85 12.46 -7.86
N VAL A 110 -9.09 12.01 -8.05
CA VAL A 110 -9.53 10.64 -7.76
C VAL A 110 -10.42 10.16 -8.91
N ASP A 111 -10.09 8.98 -9.44
CA ASP A 111 -10.80 8.33 -10.54
C ASP A 111 -11.07 6.86 -10.19
N HIS A 112 -12.04 6.24 -10.88
CA HIS A 112 -12.17 4.79 -10.89
C HIS A 112 -12.83 4.28 -12.16
N ILE A 113 -12.75 2.96 -12.36
CA ILE A 113 -13.47 2.24 -13.39
C ILE A 113 -13.85 0.85 -12.87
N ASP A 114 -15.12 0.49 -13.03
CA ASP A 114 -15.62 -0.86 -12.77
C ASP A 114 -15.28 -1.79 -13.94
N VAL A 115 -15.01 -3.06 -13.64
CA VAL A 115 -14.71 -4.06 -14.66
C VAL A 115 -16.02 -4.44 -15.38
N PRO A 116 -16.14 -4.25 -16.71
CA PRO A 116 -17.43 -4.45 -17.40
C PRO A 116 -17.96 -5.89 -17.34
N SER A 117 -17.06 -6.88 -17.30
CA SER A 117 -17.39 -8.30 -17.10
C SER A 117 -17.67 -8.68 -15.63
N GLY A 118 -17.82 -7.69 -14.75
CA GLY A 118 -17.96 -7.86 -13.30
C GLY A 118 -16.67 -8.24 -12.57
N LYS A 119 -15.77 -9.03 -13.18
CA LYS A 119 -14.50 -9.47 -12.58
C LYS A 119 -13.35 -9.58 -13.58
N ALA A 120 -12.16 -9.19 -13.15
CA ALA A 120 -10.87 -9.38 -13.83
C ALA A 120 -9.78 -9.81 -12.82
N ASP A 121 -8.67 -10.34 -13.33
CA ASP A 121 -7.48 -10.70 -12.53
C ASP A 121 -6.19 -10.01 -13.05
N HIS A 122 -6.24 -9.37 -14.22
CA HIS A 122 -5.19 -8.47 -14.70
C HIS A 122 -5.74 -7.12 -15.18
N ALA A 123 -4.95 -6.06 -15.00
CA ALA A 123 -5.21 -4.73 -15.54
C ALA A 123 -3.93 -4.11 -16.14
N GLN A 124 -4.10 -3.21 -17.10
CA GLN A 124 -3.09 -2.22 -17.51
C GLN A 124 -3.72 -0.84 -17.59
N VAL A 125 -2.93 0.18 -17.29
CA VAL A 125 -3.33 1.58 -17.28
C VAL A 125 -2.46 2.35 -18.26
N ARG A 126 -3.03 3.29 -19.00
CA ARG A 126 -2.31 4.31 -19.77
C ARG A 126 -2.95 5.67 -19.54
N TRP A 127 -2.24 6.75 -19.85
CA TRP A 127 -2.87 8.05 -20.00
C TRP A 127 -2.73 8.58 -21.43
N LEU A 128 -3.66 9.45 -21.82
CA LEU A 128 -3.61 10.27 -23.03
C LEU A 128 -3.59 11.76 -22.63
N GLY A 129 -3.04 12.59 -23.51
CA GLY A 129 -2.90 14.04 -23.31
C GLY A 129 -1.48 14.48 -22.93
N THR A 130 -1.33 15.76 -22.63
CA THR A 130 -0.05 16.46 -22.49
C THR A 130 0.30 16.87 -21.06
N GLY A 131 -0.54 16.52 -20.07
CA GLY A 131 -0.31 16.86 -18.67
C GLY A 131 0.77 16.04 -17.98
N ASP A 132 1.42 16.62 -16.96
CA ASP A 132 2.40 15.92 -16.12
C ASP A 132 1.70 15.26 -14.92
N VAL A 133 1.91 13.96 -14.75
CA VAL A 133 1.52 13.20 -13.54
C VAL A 133 2.70 13.19 -12.58
N THR A 134 2.54 13.77 -11.39
CA THR A 134 3.61 13.87 -10.37
C THR A 134 3.49 12.79 -9.29
N TYR A 135 2.30 12.21 -9.12
CA TYR A 135 2.04 11.13 -8.18
C TYR A 135 0.88 10.26 -8.66
N ILE A 136 0.92 8.96 -8.42
CA ILE A 136 -0.21 8.07 -8.67
C ILE A 136 -0.23 6.87 -7.74
N VAL A 137 -1.43 6.54 -7.27
CA VAL A 137 -1.80 5.30 -6.61
C VAL A 137 -2.82 4.57 -7.46
N LEU A 138 -2.50 3.31 -7.78
CA LEU A 138 -3.41 2.36 -8.40
C LEU A 138 -3.87 1.35 -7.34
N ALA A 139 -5.14 0.93 -7.36
CA ALA A 139 -5.66 -0.10 -6.47
C ALA A 139 -6.62 -1.05 -7.18
N LEU A 140 -6.32 -2.36 -7.11
CA LEU A 140 -7.22 -3.43 -7.54
C LEU A 140 -8.19 -3.78 -6.40
N ILE A 141 -9.48 -3.53 -6.59
CA ILE A 141 -10.51 -3.58 -5.53
C ILE A 141 -11.39 -4.81 -5.73
N GLN A 142 -11.31 -5.75 -4.77
CA GLN A 142 -12.00 -7.06 -4.80
C GLN A 142 -13.47 -6.98 -4.41
N LYS A 143 -13.82 -6.04 -3.53
CA LYS A 143 -15.20 -5.64 -3.25
C LYS A 143 -15.25 -4.15 -2.98
N ILE A 144 -16.34 -3.51 -3.36
CA ILE A 144 -16.69 -2.20 -2.82
C ILE A 144 -17.10 -2.45 -1.35
N GLY A 145 -16.58 -1.65 -0.42
CA GLY A 145 -17.10 -1.65 0.95
C GLY A 145 -18.55 -1.19 0.96
N GLU A 146 -19.32 -1.62 1.95
CA GLU A 146 -20.65 -1.06 2.15
C GLU A 146 -20.53 0.21 2.99
N PRO A 147 -20.95 1.38 2.49
CA PRO A 147 -21.15 2.53 3.34
C PRO A 147 -22.30 2.20 4.29
N GLY A 148 -22.03 2.15 5.59
CA GLY A 148 -23.08 2.01 6.59
C GLY A 148 -24.00 3.23 6.63
N ALA A 149 -24.96 3.20 7.54
CA ALA A 149 -25.69 4.41 7.92
C ALA A 149 -24.72 5.52 8.36
N VAL A 150 -25.17 6.78 8.26
CA VAL A 150 -24.41 7.93 8.78
C VAL A 150 -24.10 7.69 10.25
N TYR A 151 -22.83 7.88 10.66
CA TYR A 151 -22.45 7.71 12.05
C TYR A 151 -23.03 8.86 12.87
N HIS A 152 -24.15 8.58 13.54
CA HIS A 152 -24.65 9.42 14.63
C HIS A 152 -24.09 8.83 15.94
N PRO A 153 -23.26 9.58 16.69
CA PRO A 153 -22.76 9.09 17.97
C PRO A 153 -23.93 8.89 18.93
N THR A 154 -24.24 7.63 19.27
CA THR A 154 -25.31 7.28 20.19
C THR A 154 -24.97 7.76 21.61
N PRO A 155 -25.81 8.57 22.27
CA PRO A 155 -25.63 8.91 23.67
C PRO A 155 -26.05 7.70 24.53
N GLN A 156 -25.09 6.98 25.11
CA GLN A 156 -25.39 5.96 26.12
C GLN A 156 -24.88 6.34 27.51
N SER A 157 -25.83 6.34 28.44
CA SER A 157 -25.70 6.17 29.90
C SER A 157 -24.66 7.02 30.65
N SER A 158 -25.10 8.22 31.06
CA SER A 158 -25.22 8.60 32.48
C SER A 158 -24.05 8.36 33.47
N GLY A 159 -22.80 8.32 33.01
CA GLY A 159 -21.64 8.69 33.80
C GLY A 159 -21.30 10.16 33.54
N LYS A 160 -21.20 11.01 34.57
CA LYS A 160 -21.02 12.48 34.43
C LYS A 160 -19.74 12.87 33.66
N ILE A 161 -19.84 13.08 32.33
CA ILE A 161 -19.02 14.01 31.53
C ILE A 161 -19.93 14.67 30.47
N GLY A 162 -19.80 15.98 30.26
CA GLY A 162 -20.76 16.82 29.52
C GLY A 162 -20.64 16.82 27.99
N SER A 163 -21.70 17.36 27.35
CA SER A 163 -21.94 17.81 25.96
C SER A 163 -21.23 17.14 24.76
N SER A 164 -21.98 16.74 23.73
CA SER A 164 -21.51 15.87 22.63
C SER A 164 -21.43 16.52 21.25
N ILE A 165 -20.20 16.83 20.82
CA ILE A 165 -19.73 17.03 19.44
C ILE A 165 -18.28 16.50 19.46
N SER A 166 -17.92 15.46 18.67
CA SER A 166 -16.65 14.67 18.78
C SER A 166 -15.87 14.89 20.09
N ARG A 167 -16.28 14.23 21.18
CA ARG A 167 -15.86 14.59 22.56
C ARG A 167 -14.37 14.40 22.87
N LEU A 168 -13.59 13.89 21.92
CA LEU A 168 -12.15 13.75 22.07
C LEU A 168 -11.44 15.01 21.55
N THR A 169 -11.35 16.00 22.43
CA THR A 169 -10.26 16.98 22.35
C THR A 169 -8.94 16.21 22.42
N GLY A 170 -8.10 16.35 21.40
CA GLY A 170 -6.77 15.76 21.37
C GLY A 170 -5.78 16.70 20.70
N PRO A 171 -4.49 16.32 20.64
CA PRO A 171 -3.43 17.14 20.06
C PRO A 171 -3.42 17.08 18.52
N PHE A 172 -4.59 17.27 17.91
CA PHE A 172 -4.89 17.20 16.49
C PHE A 172 -6.04 18.15 16.12
N HIS A 173 -6.04 18.65 14.88
CA HIS A 173 -7.10 19.45 14.29
C HIS A 173 -8.34 18.58 14.02
N PRO A 174 -9.54 18.94 14.51
CA PRO A 174 -10.76 18.18 14.27
C PRO A 174 -11.19 18.13 12.81
N ARG A 175 -12.08 17.18 12.49
CA ARG A 175 -12.63 16.94 11.15
C ARG A 175 -13.20 18.16 10.42
N LYS A 176 -13.75 19.12 11.16
CA LYS A 176 -14.33 20.34 10.60
C LYS A 176 -13.25 21.22 9.94
N ASP A 177 -12.05 21.27 10.52
CA ASP A 177 -10.98 22.21 10.13
C ASP A 177 -10.40 21.88 8.75
N TRP A 178 -10.45 20.61 8.34
CA TRP A 178 -10.08 20.18 6.98
C TRP A 178 -11.26 19.92 6.05
N GLY A 179 -12.49 20.29 6.43
CA GLY A 179 -13.68 20.13 5.60
C GLY A 179 -14.05 18.66 5.33
N ALA A 180 -13.90 17.80 6.33
CA ALA A 180 -14.20 16.37 6.19
C ALA A 180 -15.67 16.12 5.81
N LYS A 181 -15.89 15.24 4.82
CA LYS A 181 -17.22 14.68 4.57
C LYS A 181 -17.66 13.83 5.77
N ALA A 182 -18.97 13.73 6.03
CA ALA A 182 -19.50 12.92 7.14
C ALA A 182 -19.05 11.44 7.05
N ALA A 183 -18.76 10.85 8.21
CA ALA A 183 -18.45 9.42 8.32
C ALA A 183 -19.73 8.58 8.24
N LYS A 184 -19.68 7.47 7.51
CA LYS A 184 -20.82 6.55 7.27
C LYS A 184 -20.67 5.23 8.06
N CYS A 185 -20.08 5.30 9.25
CA CYS A 185 -19.57 4.14 9.96
C CYS A 185 -20.58 3.63 10.97
N THR A 186 -20.93 2.34 10.93
CA THR A 186 -21.87 1.71 11.87
C THR A 186 -21.19 0.86 12.94
N SER A 187 -19.95 0.41 12.69
CA SER A 187 -19.20 -0.42 13.64
C SER A 187 -18.53 0.43 14.71
N ALA A 188 -19.08 0.45 15.92
CA ALA A 188 -18.44 0.99 17.11
C ALA A 188 -17.24 0.12 17.55
N ASP A 189 -16.21 0.77 18.09
CA ASP A 189 -14.97 0.15 18.60
C ASP A 189 -14.34 1.09 19.65
N VAL A 190 -15.11 1.42 20.70
CA VAL A 190 -14.74 2.43 21.72
C VAL A 190 -13.56 2.00 22.61
N ASN A 191 -13.33 0.69 22.75
CA ASN A 191 -12.32 0.12 23.65
C ASN A 191 -10.98 -0.09 22.91
N LYS A 192 -10.15 0.95 22.84
CA LYS A 192 -8.82 0.86 22.20
C LYS A 192 -7.78 0.26 23.16
N ASN A 193 -6.95 -0.65 22.64
CA ASN A 193 -5.92 -1.37 23.41
C ASN A 193 -4.56 -1.46 22.69
N LYS A 194 -4.47 -0.99 21.44
CA LYS A 194 -3.26 -1.00 20.61
C LYS A 194 -3.28 0.15 19.59
N MET A 195 -2.12 0.47 19.02
CA MET A 195 -1.96 1.47 17.97
C MET A 195 -1.16 0.88 16.81
N ALA A 196 -1.49 1.30 15.59
CA ALA A 196 -0.79 0.92 14.38
C ALA A 196 -0.18 2.17 13.72
N ILE A 197 1.13 2.14 13.47
CA ILE A 197 1.86 3.19 12.77
C ILE A 197 1.92 2.86 11.28
N HIS A 198 1.50 3.84 10.48
CA HIS A 198 1.38 3.78 9.04
C HIS A 198 2.12 4.94 8.36
N HIS A 199 2.29 4.81 7.05
CA HIS A 199 2.47 5.95 6.15
C HIS A 199 1.32 5.98 5.13
N THR A 200 1.07 7.14 4.51
CA THR A 200 0.06 7.24 3.45
C THR A 200 0.57 6.70 2.11
N ALA A 201 1.89 6.51 1.95
CA ALA A 201 2.57 6.28 0.68
C ALA A 201 2.24 7.39 -0.36
N GLY A 202 2.23 8.64 0.12
CA GLY A 202 2.03 9.88 -0.64
C GLY A 202 3.35 10.56 -1.04
N PRO A 203 3.30 11.71 -1.74
CA PRO A 203 4.48 12.52 -2.02
C PRO A 203 5.16 13.00 -0.74
N ASN A 204 6.48 13.16 -0.75
CA ASN A 204 7.26 13.72 0.37
C ASN A 204 7.63 15.19 0.20
N ASN A 205 7.44 15.71 -1.00
CA ASN A 205 7.55 17.10 -1.41
C ASN A 205 6.16 17.61 -1.83
N ASP A 206 5.16 17.36 -0.98
CA ASP A 206 3.77 17.68 -1.31
C ASP A 206 3.56 19.20 -1.30
N THR A 207 3.17 19.76 -2.44
CA THR A 207 2.80 21.18 -2.57
C THR A 207 1.34 21.44 -2.23
N SER A 208 0.57 20.38 -1.96
CA SER A 208 -0.82 20.46 -1.51
C SER A 208 -0.87 20.72 0.00
N SER A 209 -1.86 21.49 0.43
CA SER A 209 -2.11 21.66 1.86
C SER A 209 -2.54 20.32 2.50
N PRO A 210 -2.23 20.06 3.78
CA PRO A 210 -2.61 18.84 4.47
C PRO A 210 -4.10 18.51 4.33
N GLU A 211 -4.97 19.51 4.41
CA GLU A 211 -6.42 19.40 4.32
C GLU A 211 -6.88 18.90 2.94
N ALA A 212 -6.27 19.41 1.86
CA ALA A 212 -6.54 18.95 0.51
C ALA A 212 -6.13 17.48 0.33
N ARG A 213 -4.98 17.09 0.91
CA ARG A 213 -4.53 15.69 0.92
C ARG A 213 -5.44 14.80 1.77
N MET A 214 -5.91 15.26 2.93
CA MET A 214 -6.92 14.57 3.75
C MET A 214 -8.20 14.32 2.95
N ARG A 215 -8.72 15.34 2.24
CA ARG A 215 -9.90 15.24 1.38
C ARG A 215 -9.69 14.25 0.23
N GLN A 216 -8.56 14.30 -0.48
CA GLN A 216 -8.24 13.33 -1.54
C GLN A 216 -8.20 11.88 -1.01
N ILE A 217 -7.52 11.64 0.12
CA ILE A 217 -7.43 10.31 0.74
C ILE A 217 -8.82 9.85 1.22
N GLN A 218 -9.62 10.74 1.81
CA GLN A 218 -11.00 10.43 2.21
C GLN A 218 -11.85 10.08 0.99
N LYS A 219 -11.75 10.84 -0.10
CA LYS A 219 -12.47 10.62 -1.37
C LYS A 219 -12.15 9.28 -1.99
N PHE A 220 -10.87 8.92 -2.06
CA PHE A 220 -10.45 7.60 -2.54
C PHE A 220 -10.94 6.45 -1.65
N HIS A 221 -10.95 6.64 -0.32
CA HIS A 221 -11.45 5.63 0.61
C HIS A 221 -12.98 5.47 0.58
N GLN A 222 -13.75 6.56 0.62
CA GLN A 222 -15.21 6.50 0.57
C GLN A 222 -15.73 6.19 -0.83
N ASP A 223 -15.46 7.06 -1.80
CA ASP A 223 -16.19 7.11 -3.07
C ASP A 223 -15.58 6.16 -4.12
N THR A 224 -14.34 5.66 -3.91
CA THR A 224 -13.72 4.62 -4.75
C THR A 224 -13.66 3.24 -4.09
N ARG A 225 -13.22 3.12 -2.82
CA ARG A 225 -13.17 1.82 -2.10
C ARG A 225 -14.47 1.43 -1.37
N GLY A 226 -15.45 2.33 -1.24
CA GLY A 226 -16.69 2.07 -0.49
C GLY A 226 -16.51 2.01 1.03
N TRP A 227 -15.39 2.46 1.57
CA TRP A 227 -15.20 2.47 3.03
C TRP A 227 -16.09 3.53 3.65
N CYS A 228 -16.53 3.32 4.89
CA CYS A 228 -17.40 4.31 5.55
C CYS A 228 -16.73 5.69 5.76
N ASP A 229 -15.40 5.74 5.75
CA ASP A 229 -14.60 6.95 5.92
C ASP A 229 -13.13 6.68 5.52
N ILE A 230 -12.26 7.69 5.67
CA ILE A 230 -10.80 7.54 5.66
C ILE A 230 -10.34 6.35 6.54
N GLY A 231 -9.30 5.63 6.11
CA GLY A 231 -8.94 4.34 6.73
C GLY A 231 -8.30 4.43 8.11
N TYR A 232 -7.63 5.56 8.39
CA TYR A 232 -6.85 5.85 9.60
C TYR A 232 -7.63 6.76 10.54
N HIS A 233 -7.40 6.66 11.85
CA HIS A 233 -8.06 7.52 12.83
C HIS A 233 -7.35 8.86 12.99
N LEU A 234 -6.02 8.86 12.92
CA LEU A 234 -5.20 10.06 13.06
C LEU A 234 -4.16 10.11 11.95
N ILE A 235 -3.87 11.31 11.44
CA ILE A 235 -2.90 11.50 10.36
C ILE A 235 -1.95 12.65 10.72
N VAL A 236 -0.65 12.42 10.60
CA VAL A 236 0.42 13.40 10.84
C VAL A 236 0.89 13.98 9.51
N SER A 237 0.83 15.30 9.35
CA SER A 237 1.26 16.03 8.15
C SER A 237 2.73 16.47 8.23
N GLN A 238 3.31 16.83 7.08
CA GLN A 238 4.76 17.03 6.91
C GLN A 238 5.30 18.26 7.66
N ASP A 239 4.45 19.24 7.91
CA ASP A 239 4.69 20.39 8.77
C ASP A 239 4.85 20.05 10.27
N GLY A 240 4.37 18.87 10.70
CA GLY A 240 4.33 18.45 12.10
C GLY A 240 2.98 18.62 12.78
N GLU A 241 1.91 18.92 12.04
CA GLU A 241 0.54 18.91 12.54
C GLU A 241 -0.07 17.51 12.56
N ALA A 242 -1.18 17.35 13.28
CA ALA A 242 -1.98 16.13 13.27
C ALA A 242 -3.45 16.45 13.02
N TRP A 243 -4.15 15.52 12.38
CA TRP A 243 -5.51 15.72 11.89
C TRP A 243 -6.38 14.53 12.28
N GLU A 244 -7.59 14.82 12.76
CA GLU A 244 -8.64 13.83 13.02
C GLU A 244 -9.09 13.23 11.69
N GLY A 245 -8.72 11.97 11.45
CA GLY A 245 -9.28 11.16 10.39
C GLY A 245 -10.60 10.54 10.85
N ARG A 246 -10.70 9.22 10.75
CA ARG A 246 -11.86 8.44 11.21
C ARG A 246 -12.11 8.64 12.72
N PRO A 247 -13.36 8.88 13.17
CA PRO A 247 -13.69 8.97 14.59
C PRO A 247 -13.16 7.76 15.36
N THR A 248 -12.40 7.99 16.43
CA THR A 248 -11.70 6.94 17.17
C THR A 248 -12.64 5.95 17.87
N GLU A 249 -13.89 6.33 18.09
CA GLU A 249 -14.96 5.49 18.62
C GLU A 249 -15.45 4.41 17.63
N THR A 250 -14.97 4.45 16.38
CA THR A 250 -15.36 3.52 15.30
C THR A 250 -14.25 2.53 14.97
N LEU A 251 -14.61 1.42 14.32
CA LEU A 251 -13.67 0.41 13.84
C LEU A 251 -12.81 0.95 12.69
N GLY A 252 -11.48 0.79 12.79
CA GLY A 252 -10.54 1.20 11.73
C GLY A 252 -10.67 0.43 10.42
N ALA A 253 -10.06 0.94 9.34
CA ALA A 253 -9.92 0.22 8.06
C ALA A 253 -8.45 0.14 7.57
N HIS A 254 -7.48 0.28 8.48
CA HIS A 254 -6.06 0.48 8.16
C HIS A 254 -5.19 -0.77 8.32
N ALA A 255 -5.49 -1.68 9.25
CA ALA A 255 -4.69 -2.88 9.56
C ALA A 255 -5.34 -4.19 9.07
N GLY A 256 -6.63 -4.17 8.74
CA GLY A 256 -7.37 -5.22 8.03
C GLY A 256 -7.81 -6.42 8.88
N GLY A 257 -9.08 -6.83 8.73
CA GLY A 257 -9.66 -7.93 9.52
C GLY A 257 -9.70 -7.61 11.01
N SER A 258 -9.51 -8.63 11.85
CA SER A 258 -9.46 -8.52 13.33
C SER A 258 -8.32 -7.62 13.85
N ASN A 259 -7.33 -7.28 13.02
CA ASN A 259 -6.28 -6.34 13.40
C ASN A 259 -6.81 -4.90 13.59
N ASN A 260 -7.96 -4.55 13.02
CA ASN A 260 -8.58 -3.23 13.21
C ASN A 260 -9.24 -3.06 14.59
N THR A 261 -9.77 -4.13 15.19
CA THR A 261 -10.50 -4.07 16.46
C THR A 261 -9.59 -3.64 17.61
N GLY A 262 -10.02 -2.65 18.39
CA GLY A 262 -9.25 -2.02 19.45
C GLY A 262 -8.01 -1.26 18.99
N ASN A 263 -7.86 -0.99 17.69
CA ASN A 263 -6.63 -0.45 17.11
C ASN A 263 -6.76 0.99 16.65
N ILE A 264 -5.87 1.88 17.10
CA ILE A 264 -5.77 3.26 16.59
C ILE A 264 -4.70 3.33 15.50
N GLY A 265 -5.11 3.33 14.23
CA GLY A 265 -4.24 3.67 13.11
C GLY A 265 -3.84 5.16 13.09
N ILE A 266 -2.54 5.41 13.26
CA ILE A 266 -1.86 6.70 13.10
C ILE A 266 -1.04 6.64 11.81
N SER A 267 -1.26 7.54 10.85
CA SER A 267 -0.60 7.52 9.53
C SER A 267 0.19 8.79 9.24
N TYR A 268 1.42 8.65 8.76
CA TYR A 268 2.28 9.79 8.40
C TYR A 268 2.11 10.12 6.91
N MET A 269 1.86 11.39 6.57
CA MET A 269 1.69 11.83 5.18
C MET A 269 3.01 11.80 4.40
N GLY A 270 3.15 10.83 3.50
CA GLY A 270 4.32 10.66 2.63
C GLY A 270 4.66 9.19 2.40
N ASP A 271 5.76 8.93 1.70
CA ASP A 271 6.43 7.64 1.66
C ASP A 271 7.66 7.71 2.58
N TYR A 272 7.97 6.61 3.26
CA TYR A 272 9.14 6.51 4.14
C TYR A 272 9.88 5.19 3.92
N THR A 273 9.78 4.67 2.70
CA THR A 273 10.54 3.51 2.25
C THR A 273 12.03 3.83 2.25
N SER A 274 12.42 4.95 1.63
CA SER A 274 13.84 5.34 1.49
C SER A 274 14.25 6.57 2.30
N ILE A 275 13.30 7.35 2.84
CA ILE A 275 13.57 8.53 3.68
C ILE A 275 12.88 8.42 5.04
N LYS A 276 13.42 9.06 6.06
CA LYS A 276 12.83 9.09 7.42
C LYS A 276 11.78 10.21 7.52
N PRO A 277 10.74 10.08 8.35
CA PRO A 277 9.91 11.22 8.75
C PRO A 277 10.80 12.29 9.42
N ASN A 278 10.48 13.56 9.17
CA ASN A 278 11.23 14.65 9.79
C ASN A 278 10.96 14.71 11.30
N GLN A 279 11.80 15.45 12.03
CA GLN A 279 11.74 15.51 13.50
C GLN A 279 10.39 16.03 14.01
N LYS A 280 9.75 16.99 13.33
CA LYS A 280 8.44 17.51 13.73
C LYS A 280 7.37 16.43 13.67
N MET A 281 7.37 15.60 12.62
CA MET A 281 6.44 14.46 12.50
C MET A 281 6.70 13.38 13.56
N LEU A 282 7.96 13.06 13.85
CA LEU A 282 8.31 12.12 14.93
C LEU A 282 7.82 12.62 16.29
N CYS A 283 8.02 13.92 16.56
CA CYS A 283 7.51 14.58 17.75
C CYS A 283 5.98 14.56 17.84
N ARG A 284 5.27 14.93 16.77
CA ARG A 284 3.80 14.91 16.75
C ARG A 284 3.25 13.50 16.97
N GLY A 285 3.82 12.49 16.31
CA GLY A 285 3.41 11.11 16.54
C GLY A 285 3.72 10.59 17.95
N ALA A 286 4.81 11.05 18.58
CA ALA A 286 5.07 10.77 19.99
C ALA A 286 4.01 11.39 20.92
N ILE A 287 3.54 12.63 20.62
CA ILE A 287 2.41 13.26 21.31
C ILE A 287 1.12 12.44 21.11
N LEU A 288 0.82 11.99 19.88
CA LEU A 288 -0.36 11.16 19.60
C LEU A 288 -0.31 9.80 20.33
N ILE A 289 0.87 9.19 20.45
CA ILE A 289 1.07 7.96 21.22
C ILE A 289 0.84 8.22 22.72
N ASP A 290 1.40 9.30 23.28
CA ASP A 290 1.18 9.64 24.68
C ASP A 290 -0.29 9.93 25.00
N TRP A 291 -0.99 10.64 24.10
CA TRP A 291 -2.44 10.81 24.16
C TRP A 291 -3.17 9.46 24.13
N GLY A 292 -2.81 8.54 23.22
CA GLY A 292 -3.42 7.21 23.16
C GLY A 292 -3.20 6.37 24.42
N VAL A 293 -2.01 6.47 25.03
CA VAL A 293 -1.68 5.84 26.32
C VAL A 293 -2.54 6.41 27.44
N LYS A 294 -2.66 7.74 27.53
CA LYS A 294 -3.41 8.43 28.60
C LYS A 294 -4.93 8.28 28.47
N THR A 295 -5.47 8.40 27.26
CA THR A 295 -6.92 8.37 27.00
C THR A 295 -7.51 6.96 27.11
N TYR A 296 -6.76 5.93 26.70
CA TYR A 296 -7.29 4.56 26.57
C TYR A 296 -6.56 3.51 27.44
N GLY A 297 -5.52 3.89 28.20
CA GLY A 297 -4.73 2.95 28.98
C GLY A 297 -3.87 2.00 28.14
N ILE A 298 -3.61 2.33 26.87
CA ILE A 298 -2.76 1.54 25.97
C ILE A 298 -1.35 1.45 26.58
N LYS A 299 -0.74 0.26 26.58
CA LYS A 299 0.61 0.09 27.13
C LYS A 299 1.62 0.81 26.25
N ARG A 300 2.58 1.54 26.83
CA ARG A 300 3.63 2.23 26.06
C ARG A 300 4.76 1.26 25.69
N ASN A 301 4.49 0.31 24.78
CA ASN A 301 5.46 -0.69 24.35
C ASN A 301 5.19 -1.23 22.93
N ARG A 302 6.16 -1.95 22.36
CA ARG A 302 6.09 -2.46 20.97
C ARG A 302 5.18 -3.68 20.78
N GLN A 303 4.72 -4.29 21.87
CA GLN A 303 3.69 -5.33 21.82
C GLN A 303 2.31 -4.76 21.46
N THR A 304 2.05 -3.49 21.81
CA THR A 304 0.78 -2.80 21.60
C THR A 304 0.86 -1.60 20.65
N ILE A 305 2.04 -1.02 20.43
CA ILE A 305 2.29 0.01 19.41
C ILE A 305 3.13 -0.62 18.31
N LYS A 306 2.53 -0.87 17.14
CA LYS A 306 3.13 -1.67 16.04
C LYS A 306 3.13 -0.95 14.70
N GLY A 307 4.13 -1.19 13.86
CA GLY A 307 4.06 -0.81 12.44
C GLY A 307 3.09 -1.73 11.68
N HIS A 308 2.46 -1.24 10.62
CA HIS A 308 1.48 -2.04 9.84
C HIS A 308 2.01 -3.40 9.37
N ARG A 309 3.29 -3.48 8.96
CA ARG A 309 3.97 -4.73 8.57
C ARG A 309 4.01 -5.82 9.65
N GLU A 310 3.81 -5.46 10.92
CA GLU A 310 3.74 -6.42 12.04
C GLU A 310 2.34 -7.04 12.21
N TYR A 311 1.36 -6.59 11.42
CA TYR A 311 -0.01 -7.12 11.38
C TYR A 311 -0.32 -7.89 10.09
N LYS A 312 0.23 -7.45 8.95
CA LYS A 312 -0.01 -8.02 7.61
C LYS A 312 1.20 -7.84 6.68
N SER A 313 1.27 -8.62 5.60
CA SER A 313 2.29 -8.42 4.55
C SER A 313 2.10 -7.08 3.83
N THR A 314 3.03 -6.14 4.08
CA THR A 314 3.09 -4.80 3.48
C THR A 314 4.45 -4.15 3.79
N SER A 315 4.90 -3.21 2.95
CA SER A 315 6.05 -2.34 3.26
C SER A 315 5.70 -1.23 4.26
N CYS A 316 4.42 -0.95 4.54
CA CYS A 316 4.01 0.10 5.47
C CYS A 316 4.56 -0.15 6.90
N PRO A 317 5.16 0.83 7.61
CA PRO A 317 5.18 2.28 7.35
C PRO A 317 6.39 2.80 6.54
N GLY A 318 7.10 1.93 5.83
CA GLY A 318 8.33 2.23 5.08
C GLY A 318 9.61 1.75 5.79
N ASP A 319 10.59 1.28 5.02
CA ASP A 319 11.83 0.65 5.53
C ASP A 319 12.76 1.62 6.27
N ALA A 320 12.77 2.90 5.91
CA ALA A 320 13.53 3.92 6.65
C ALA A 320 12.82 4.38 7.93
N PHE A 321 11.48 4.29 8.01
CA PHE A 321 10.73 4.64 9.23
C PHE A 321 10.60 3.48 10.23
N PHE A 322 10.38 2.25 9.74
CA PHE A 322 10.10 1.10 10.63
C PHE A 322 11.15 0.87 11.74
N PRO A 323 12.48 1.03 11.51
CA PRO A 323 13.49 0.91 12.57
C PRO A 323 13.41 1.99 13.66
N LEU A 324 12.71 3.11 13.42
CA LEU A 324 12.57 4.20 14.37
C LEU A 324 11.41 4.00 15.35
N LEU A 325 10.58 2.96 15.19
CA LEU A 325 9.37 2.79 16.01
C LEU A 325 9.69 2.56 17.49
N ASP A 326 10.81 1.90 17.82
CA ASP A 326 11.26 1.73 19.20
C ASP A 326 11.62 3.08 19.82
N SER A 327 12.39 3.90 19.10
CA SER A 327 12.75 5.27 19.50
C SER A 327 11.53 6.19 19.57
N LEU A 328 10.52 6.01 18.71
CA LEU A 328 9.27 6.77 18.73
C LEU A 328 8.43 6.44 19.98
N VAL A 329 8.36 5.17 20.37
CA VAL A 329 7.72 4.75 21.63
C VAL A 329 8.47 5.31 22.83
N GLN A 330 9.81 5.32 22.82
CA GLN A 330 10.62 5.96 23.87
C GLN A 330 10.46 7.49 23.90
N LEU A 331 10.32 8.14 22.73
CA LEU A 331 10.08 9.57 22.64
C LEU A 331 8.74 9.93 23.29
N SER A 332 7.70 9.10 23.13
CA SER A 332 6.37 9.30 23.73
C SER A 332 6.29 9.22 25.26
N SER A 333 7.36 8.82 25.97
CA SER A 333 7.42 8.92 27.44
C SER A 333 8.16 10.15 27.95
N THR A 334 8.98 10.79 27.11
CA THR A 334 9.92 11.84 27.55
C THR A 334 9.71 13.18 26.85
N MET A 335 9.16 13.17 25.64
CA MET A 335 9.11 14.29 24.70
C MET A 335 10.47 14.99 24.48
N LYS A 336 11.58 14.32 24.80
CA LYS A 336 12.92 14.94 24.79
C LYS A 336 13.35 15.28 23.36
N GLY A 337 13.73 16.53 23.12
CA GLY A 337 14.10 17.02 21.79
C GLY A 337 12.89 17.37 20.90
N CYS A 338 11.69 17.28 21.43
CA CYS A 338 10.52 17.97 20.91
C CYS A 338 10.40 19.29 21.66
N GLY A 339 10.58 20.41 20.96
CA GLY A 339 10.36 21.72 21.55
C GLY A 339 8.94 21.86 22.08
N THR A 340 8.72 22.78 23.02
CA THR A 340 7.39 23.11 23.53
C THR A 340 6.60 23.91 22.50
N THR A 341 6.22 23.28 21.39
CA THR A 341 5.19 23.79 20.51
C THR A 341 3.85 23.52 21.19
N THR A 342 3.48 24.43 22.10
CA THR A 342 2.11 24.54 22.58
C THR A 342 1.22 24.65 21.35
N ILE A 343 0.22 23.78 21.22
CA ILE A 343 -0.89 24.05 20.31
C ILE A 343 -1.65 25.19 20.98
N GLU A 344 -1.36 26.42 20.58
CA GLU A 344 -2.18 27.56 20.95
C GLU A 344 -3.58 27.28 20.40
N PRO A 345 -4.63 27.31 21.24
CA PRO A 345 -5.97 27.01 20.77
C PRO A 345 -6.34 28.02 19.69
N THR A 346 -6.73 27.53 18.51
CA THR A 346 -7.22 28.37 17.41
C THR A 346 -8.25 29.35 17.98
N PRO A 347 -8.03 30.67 17.87
CA PRO A 347 -9.00 31.63 18.39
C PRO A 347 -10.35 31.36 17.75
N GLU A 348 -11.39 31.31 18.58
CA GLU A 348 -12.77 31.15 18.12
C GLU A 348 -13.04 32.26 17.08
N PRO A 349 -13.61 31.93 15.89
CA PRO A 349 -13.71 32.91 14.83
C PRO A 349 -14.57 34.08 15.30
N THR A 350 -13.94 35.25 15.48
CA THR A 350 -14.65 36.51 15.65
C THR A 350 -15.67 36.61 14.52
N PRO A 351 -16.96 36.78 14.80
CA PRO A 351 -17.94 36.92 13.75
C PRO A 351 -17.57 38.14 12.91
N GLU A 352 -17.30 37.92 11.61
CA GLU A 352 -17.15 39.03 10.68
C GLU A 352 -18.41 39.92 10.76
N PRO A 353 -18.27 41.25 10.75
CA PRO A 353 -19.43 42.12 10.73
C PRO A 353 -20.25 41.77 9.48
N THR A 354 -21.51 41.38 9.70
CA THR A 354 -22.41 41.01 8.62
C THR A 354 -22.51 42.17 7.65
N ALA A 355 -21.98 41.98 6.43
CA ALA A 355 -22.13 42.96 5.38
C ALA A 355 -23.63 43.20 5.15
N GLU A 356 -24.03 44.45 5.30
CA GLU A 356 -25.40 44.90 5.08
C GLU A 356 -25.83 44.53 3.64
N PRO A 357 -27.02 43.95 3.42
CA PRO A 357 -27.40 43.47 2.10
C PRO A 357 -27.48 44.64 1.13
N ALA A 358 -26.74 44.54 0.01
CA ALA A 358 -26.80 45.50 -1.06
C ALA A 358 -28.25 45.62 -1.60
N PRO A 359 -28.73 46.83 -1.93
CA PRO A 359 -30.10 47.02 -2.40
C PRO A 359 -30.36 46.26 -3.71
N GLU A 360 -31.56 45.70 -3.85
CA GLU A 360 -31.97 44.94 -5.03
C GLU A 360 -31.86 45.78 -6.31
N PRO A 361 -31.39 45.19 -7.43
CA PRO A 361 -31.36 45.89 -8.72
C PRO A 361 -32.80 46.12 -9.21
N THR A 362 -33.13 47.39 -9.46
CA THR A 362 -34.43 47.79 -9.98
C THR A 362 -34.67 47.24 -11.38
N LYS A 363 -35.88 46.69 -11.57
CA LYS A 363 -36.40 46.12 -12.82
C LYS A 363 -36.34 47.13 -13.98
N PRO A 364 -35.69 46.83 -15.12
CA PRO A 364 -35.81 47.65 -16.32
C PRO A 364 -37.18 47.49 -17.00
N GLU A 365 -37.69 48.59 -17.56
CA GLU A 365 -38.92 48.66 -18.34
C GLU A 365 -38.76 48.05 -19.75
N PRO A 366 -39.86 47.64 -20.43
CA PRO A 366 -39.77 46.88 -21.67
C PRO A 366 -39.40 47.75 -22.88
N VAL A 367 -38.40 47.30 -23.64
CA VAL A 367 -38.04 47.87 -24.94
C VAL A 367 -38.80 47.14 -26.05
N VAL A 368 -39.33 47.92 -27.01
CA VAL A 368 -40.19 47.45 -28.10
C VAL A 368 -39.38 46.72 -29.19
N GLU A 369 -39.94 45.63 -29.69
CA GLU A 369 -39.39 44.74 -30.72
C GLU A 369 -39.79 45.20 -32.15
N PRO A 370 -38.88 45.18 -33.14
CA PRO A 370 -39.22 45.27 -34.55
C PRO A 370 -39.07 43.91 -35.28
N THR A 371 -40.22 43.30 -35.56
CA THR A 371 -40.64 42.45 -36.68
C THR A 371 -39.59 41.81 -37.62
N GLN A 372 -39.66 40.48 -37.79
CA GLN A 372 -39.03 39.71 -38.88
C GLN A 372 -39.98 39.50 -40.08
N GLU A 373 -39.45 39.49 -41.31
CA GLU A 373 -39.91 38.67 -42.47
C GLU A 373 -38.98 38.89 -43.70
N PRO A 374 -38.97 38.02 -44.74
CA PRO A 374 -38.76 36.57 -44.71
C PRO A 374 -37.60 36.12 -45.65
N ALA A 375 -37.29 34.81 -45.68
CA ALA A 375 -36.24 34.22 -46.51
C ALA A 375 -36.70 33.77 -47.92
N GLN A 376 -35.77 33.72 -48.89
CA GLN A 376 -35.92 33.02 -50.19
C GLN A 376 -34.59 32.38 -50.67
N PRO A 377 -34.61 31.40 -51.62
CA PRO A 377 -33.79 30.18 -51.49
C PRO A 377 -32.59 30.01 -52.45
N GLU A 378 -31.85 28.91 -52.25
CA GLU A 378 -30.76 28.39 -53.10
C GLU A 378 -31.17 28.06 -54.54
N PRO A 379 -30.19 28.05 -55.48
CA PRO A 379 -30.22 27.24 -56.69
C PRO A 379 -29.19 26.08 -56.68
N THR A 380 -29.67 24.95 -57.20
CA THR A 380 -29.11 23.61 -57.31
C THR A 380 -27.78 23.41 -58.06
N LYS A 381 -27.11 22.30 -57.66
CA LYS A 381 -26.02 21.52 -58.31
C LYS A 381 -26.29 21.11 -59.78
N PRO A 382 -25.24 20.70 -60.54
CA PRO A 382 -25.34 19.47 -61.35
C PRO A 382 -24.18 18.45 -61.15
N ASP A 383 -24.46 17.18 -61.49
CA ASP A 383 -23.59 16.00 -61.30
C ASP A 383 -22.65 15.68 -62.49
N ALA A 384 -21.50 15.04 -62.18
CA ALA A 384 -20.68 14.18 -63.07
C ALA A 384 -19.67 13.40 -62.19
N SER A 385 -19.88 12.12 -61.83
CA SER A 385 -19.56 10.89 -62.59
C SER A 385 -18.07 10.45 -62.62
N THR A 386 -17.67 9.59 -61.66
CA THR A 386 -16.95 8.27 -61.76
C THR A 386 -15.86 7.99 -62.85
N PRO A 387 -14.99 6.95 -62.71
CA PRO A 387 -14.24 6.45 -61.53
C PRO A 387 -12.78 5.95 -61.85
N GLU A 388 -11.91 5.72 -60.85
CA GLU A 388 -10.69 4.88 -61.01
C GLU A 388 -10.28 4.32 -59.62
N SER A 389 -10.40 3.01 -59.33
CA SER A 389 -9.42 1.92 -59.57
C SER A 389 -8.04 2.20 -58.94
N SER A 390 -7.66 1.56 -57.84
CA SER A 390 -7.17 0.17 -57.87
C SER A 390 -7.01 -0.46 -56.46
N GLN A 391 -7.10 -1.80 -56.38
CA GLN A 391 -6.70 -2.63 -55.22
C GLN A 391 -5.41 -3.45 -55.57
N PRO A 392 -5.01 -4.52 -54.85
CA PRO A 392 -4.10 -4.49 -53.69
C PRO A 392 -2.87 -5.43 -53.88
N GLU A 393 -2.37 -6.06 -52.79
CA GLU A 393 -1.41 -7.21 -52.71
C GLU A 393 0.11 -6.90 -52.62
N PRO A 394 0.98 -7.86 -52.20
CA PRO A 394 0.85 -8.92 -51.18
C PRO A 394 2.06 -8.98 -50.18
N PRO A 395 2.07 -9.87 -49.16
CA PRO A 395 3.15 -9.99 -48.17
C PRO A 395 4.15 -11.16 -48.41
N PRO A 396 5.33 -11.14 -47.77
CA PRO A 396 6.13 -12.34 -47.45
C PRO A 396 6.32 -12.51 -45.92
N THR A 397 5.71 -13.51 -45.28
CA THR A 397 6.20 -14.88 -44.97
C THR A 397 7.10 -15.03 -43.71
N ALA A 398 6.91 -16.14 -43.00
CA ALA A 398 7.58 -16.53 -41.75
C ALA A 398 9.08 -16.85 -41.98
N ASP A 399 9.97 -16.95 -40.97
CA ASP A 399 9.93 -18.03 -39.97
C ASP A 399 10.93 -17.87 -38.79
N THR A 400 10.90 -18.84 -37.86
CA THR A 400 11.83 -19.15 -36.74
C THR A 400 11.71 -18.39 -35.40
N LYS A 401 11.31 -19.15 -34.38
CA LYS A 401 11.63 -18.97 -32.94
C LYS A 401 13.02 -19.56 -32.66
N PRO A 402 13.76 -19.06 -31.66
CA PRO A 402 13.78 -19.83 -30.41
C PRO A 402 13.86 -19.00 -29.11
N LYS A 403 13.05 -19.44 -28.13
CA LYS A 403 13.31 -19.45 -26.67
C LYS A 403 14.16 -18.31 -26.08
N GLU A 404 13.57 -17.14 -25.87
CA GLU A 404 13.95 -16.33 -24.71
C GLU A 404 13.27 -16.85 -23.44
N LYS A 405 14.05 -17.01 -22.37
CA LYS A 405 13.53 -17.26 -21.02
C LYS A 405 12.85 -15.97 -20.57
N GLY A 406 11.54 -16.00 -20.38
CA GLY A 406 10.82 -14.86 -19.80
C GLY A 406 11.37 -14.53 -18.42
N GLN A 407 12.18 -13.46 -18.34
CA GLN A 407 12.70 -12.95 -17.08
C GLN A 407 11.53 -12.30 -16.33
N ILE A 408 11.12 -12.91 -15.22
CA ILE A 408 10.11 -12.34 -14.34
C ILE A 408 10.75 -11.12 -13.68
N ILE A 409 10.34 -9.92 -14.10
CA ILE A 409 10.71 -8.68 -13.42
C ILE A 409 9.81 -8.55 -12.18
N ASP A 410 10.31 -9.09 -11.06
CA ASP A 410 9.71 -8.85 -9.76
C ASP A 410 9.96 -7.40 -9.34
N LEU A 411 8.89 -6.59 -9.29
CA LEU A 411 8.91 -5.22 -8.76
C LEU A 411 8.33 -5.16 -7.34
N GLY A 412 8.47 -6.24 -6.57
CA GLY A 412 8.16 -6.33 -5.15
C GLY A 412 9.36 -6.04 -4.24
N SER A 413 9.18 -5.06 -3.34
CA SER A 413 10.12 -4.66 -2.26
C SER A 413 11.44 -4.00 -2.71
N GLY A 414 11.91 -3.06 -1.90
CA GLY A 414 13.06 -2.23 -2.25
C GLY A 414 14.38 -3.00 -2.23
N LYS A 415 15.08 -3.01 -3.37
CA LYS A 415 16.54 -2.96 -3.38
C LYS A 415 16.96 -1.61 -3.94
N SER A 416 17.85 -0.93 -3.23
CA SER A 416 18.56 0.23 -3.77
C SER A 416 19.32 -0.19 -5.02
N VAL A 417 19.19 0.60 -6.09
CA VAL A 417 20.07 0.50 -7.26
C VAL A 417 21.46 0.91 -6.81
N CYS A 418 22.34 -0.07 -6.65
CA CYS A 418 23.75 0.19 -6.39
C CYS A 418 24.46 0.51 -7.71
N LYS A 419 25.48 1.35 -7.63
CA LYS A 419 26.45 1.61 -8.72
C LYS A 419 27.83 1.05 -8.37
N GLN A 420 28.11 0.88 -7.08
CA GLN A 420 29.39 0.43 -6.53
C GLN A 420 29.18 -0.29 -5.19
N ASP A 421 30.16 -1.05 -4.73
CA ASP A 421 30.07 -1.87 -3.51
C ASP A 421 29.83 -1.05 -2.23
N SER A 422 30.31 0.20 -2.18
CA SER A 422 30.09 1.13 -1.06
C SER A 422 28.62 1.59 -0.93
N ASP A 423 27.81 1.41 -1.96
CA ASP A 423 26.35 1.64 -1.89
C ASP A 423 25.62 0.45 -1.22
N CYS A 424 26.34 -0.66 -0.98
CA CYS A 424 25.85 -1.86 -0.33
C CYS A 424 26.34 -1.93 1.13
N GLY A 425 25.49 -2.46 2.02
CA GLY A 425 25.87 -2.70 3.42
C GLY A 425 26.99 -3.75 3.54
N LYS A 426 27.77 -3.69 4.64
CA LYS A 426 28.90 -4.62 4.89
C LYS A 426 28.49 -6.09 4.64
N GLY A 427 29.28 -6.79 3.82
CA GLY A 427 29.05 -8.20 3.44
C GLY A 427 28.27 -8.39 2.13
N PHE A 428 28.06 -7.33 1.35
CA PHE A 428 27.39 -7.35 0.06
C PHE A 428 28.21 -6.58 -0.98
N HIS A 429 28.16 -7.03 -2.24
CA HIS A 429 28.76 -6.37 -3.40
C HIS A 429 27.69 -5.97 -4.41
N CYS A 430 27.96 -4.97 -5.25
CA CYS A 430 27.07 -4.54 -6.30
C CYS A 430 27.25 -5.38 -7.57
N LYS A 431 26.20 -6.11 -7.96
CA LYS A 431 26.16 -6.84 -9.24
C LYS A 431 24.87 -6.51 -9.97
N GLU A 432 25.00 -6.10 -11.24
CA GLU A 432 23.85 -5.81 -12.12
C GLU A 432 22.82 -4.90 -11.43
N GLN A 433 23.31 -3.80 -10.85
CA GLN A 433 22.52 -2.81 -10.09
C GLN A 433 21.83 -3.33 -8.82
N THR A 434 22.17 -4.53 -8.33
CA THR A 434 21.66 -5.07 -7.06
C THR A 434 22.76 -5.50 -6.09
N CYS A 435 22.55 -5.19 -4.82
CA CYS A 435 23.40 -5.72 -3.75
C CYS A 435 23.17 -7.24 -3.59
N VAL A 436 24.22 -8.01 -3.84
CA VAL A 436 24.29 -9.47 -3.67
C VAL A 436 25.23 -9.82 -2.52
N LYS A 437 24.91 -10.85 -1.74
CA LYS A 437 25.73 -11.23 -0.58
C LYS A 437 27.09 -11.75 -1.07
N ALA A 438 28.16 -11.35 -0.40
CA ALA A 438 29.48 -11.90 -0.64
C ALA A 438 29.47 -13.39 -0.29
N ASN A 439 29.52 -14.26 -1.30
CA ASN A 439 29.72 -15.69 -1.08
C ASN A 439 31.19 -15.91 -0.70
N GLY A 440 31.43 -16.23 0.57
CA GLY A 440 32.75 -16.57 1.09
C GLY A 440 33.25 -17.91 0.54
N CYS A 441 33.76 -17.90 -0.69
CA CYS A 441 34.60 -18.94 -1.24
C CYS A 441 35.93 -18.30 -1.62
N GLY A 442 36.96 -18.49 -0.78
CA GLY A 442 38.26 -17.87 -0.98
C GLY A 442 39.02 -18.51 -2.14
N CYS A 443 39.66 -17.65 -2.94
CA CYS A 443 40.86 -17.99 -3.70
C CYS A 443 41.83 -16.83 -3.52
N ASP A 444 42.68 -16.93 -2.48
CA ASP A 444 43.85 -16.06 -2.36
C ASP A 444 44.82 -16.33 -3.53
N SER A 445 45.43 -15.26 -4.02
CA SER A 445 46.48 -15.34 -5.02
C SER A 445 47.82 -15.71 -4.38
N THR A 446 48.54 -16.63 -5.04
CA THR A 446 50.02 -16.75 -5.06
C THR A 446 50.78 -17.07 -3.76
N THR A 447 51.13 -18.36 -3.65
CA THR A 447 52.35 -18.94 -3.01
C THR A 447 53.67 -18.35 -3.57
N PRO A 448 54.90 -18.61 -3.03
CA PRO A 448 55.34 -19.81 -2.27
C PRO A 448 56.40 -19.67 -1.15
N LEU A 449 56.81 -20.87 -0.64
CA LEU A 449 57.89 -21.23 0.32
C LEU A 449 57.54 -21.07 1.83
N SER A 450 57.98 -21.95 2.76
CA SER A 450 58.63 -23.27 2.62
C SER A 450 58.53 -24.14 3.91
N THR A 451 58.65 -25.47 3.76
CA THR A 451 58.82 -26.50 4.81
C THR A 451 60.31 -26.72 5.16
N PRO A 452 60.75 -27.54 6.18
CA PRO A 452 60.02 -28.55 6.99
C PRO A 452 60.40 -28.66 8.52
N LEU A 453 59.90 -29.73 9.18
CA LEU A 453 60.28 -30.31 10.50
C LEU A 453 59.83 -29.54 11.78
N THR A 454 59.40 -30.15 12.90
CA THR A 454 59.74 -31.47 13.52
C THR A 454 58.56 -32.12 14.32
N LEU A 455 58.62 -33.43 14.58
CA LEU A 455 57.69 -34.25 15.40
C LEU A 455 57.71 -33.95 16.92
N LEU A 456 56.61 -34.26 17.64
CA LEU A 456 56.66 -34.99 18.94
C LEU A 456 55.32 -35.66 19.37
N VAL A 457 55.33 -37.00 19.56
CA VAL A 457 54.62 -37.89 20.56
C VAL A 457 53.14 -37.58 20.91
N ILE A 458 52.08 -38.36 20.61
CA ILE A 458 51.70 -39.80 20.76
C ILE A 458 51.26 -40.27 22.18
N LEU A 459 50.04 -40.84 22.26
CA LEU A 459 49.40 -41.82 23.20
C LEU A 459 48.11 -41.29 23.87
N LEU A 460 46.87 -41.75 23.58
CA LEU A 460 46.23 -43.10 23.58
C LEU A 460 46.20 -43.83 24.94
N PHE A 461 45.07 -43.80 25.65
CA PHE A 461 44.05 -44.89 25.64
C PHE A 461 42.84 -44.57 26.56
N ALA A 462 41.68 -45.18 26.27
CA ALA A 462 40.47 -45.09 27.10
C ALA A 462 40.36 -46.30 28.07
N PHE A 463 39.58 -46.19 29.15
CA PHE A 463 38.72 -47.30 29.64
C PHE A 463 37.61 -46.82 30.62
N THR A 464 36.64 -47.70 30.83
CA THR A 464 35.23 -47.52 31.27
C THR A 464 34.89 -47.05 32.71
N ARG A 465 33.79 -46.26 32.78
CA ARG A 465 32.63 -46.30 33.71
C ARG A 465 32.70 -46.96 35.13
N ARG A 466 32.20 -46.16 36.09
CA ARG A 466 31.30 -46.49 37.25
C ARG A 466 31.81 -47.36 38.42
N ARG A 467 31.78 -46.77 39.63
CA ARG A 467 30.73 -47.02 40.65
C ARG A 467 30.80 -46.07 41.86
N ASN A 468 29.61 -45.72 42.39
CA ASN A 468 29.28 -45.42 43.81
C ASN A 468 29.95 -44.18 44.47
N ALA A 469 29.32 -43.45 45.41
CA ALA A 469 27.96 -43.49 45.98
C ALA A 469 27.61 -42.13 46.66
N MET A 470 26.36 -42.02 47.15
CA MET A 470 25.78 -40.94 47.97
C MET A 470 25.49 -39.62 47.22
N HIS A 471 24.34 -38.97 47.38
CA HIS A 471 23.24 -39.21 48.33
C HIS A 471 21.85 -38.96 47.71
#